data_AF-A0A837CER3-F1
#
_entry.id   AF-A0A837CER3-F1
#
_cell.length_a   1.000
_cell.length_b   1.000
_cell.length_c   1.000
_cell.angle_alpha   90.00
_cell.angle_beta   90.00
_cell.angle_gamma   90.00
#
_symmetry.space_group_name_H-M   'P 1'
#
loop_
_entity.id
_entity.type
_entity.pdbx_description
1 polymer ?
#
loop_
_entity_poly.entity_id
_entity_poly.type
_entity_poly.pdbx_seq_one_letter_code
_entity_poly.pdbx_strand_id
1 'polypeptide(L)'
;MEPAGEEKRFAFGKSSNVKSMVNEINEDGSNHLLSLYFAEGGAHTVATSASNGTTTLFDPNYGEFTVRSDPDQMASLLQSLANRYRNPNGQHLSTITTQRMQ
;
A
#
# COMPACT_ATOMS: atom_id res chain seq x y z
N MET A 1 -13.93 10.36 9.04
CA MET A 1 -12.96 10.27 7.94
C MET A 1 -13.75 10.16 6.66
N GLU A 2 -13.39 10.97 5.69
CA GLU A 2 -13.97 10.99 4.35
C GLU A 2 -12.84 10.99 3.30
N PRO A 3 -13.10 10.50 2.08
CA PRO A 3 -12.13 10.56 0.99
C PRO A 3 -11.71 12.01 0.69
N ALA A 4 -10.40 12.24 0.59
CA ALA A 4 -9.82 13.51 0.20
C ALA A 4 -9.16 13.40 -1.18
N GLY A 5 -9.73 14.07 -2.18
CA GLY A 5 -9.22 14.03 -3.56
C GLY A 5 -9.53 12.73 -4.30
N GLU A 6 -9.00 12.62 -5.52
CA GLU A 6 -9.23 11.48 -6.41
C GLU A 6 -8.38 10.27 -6.02
N GLU A 7 -8.95 9.07 -6.18
CA GLU A 7 -8.23 7.81 -6.09
C GLU A 7 -7.15 7.74 -7.18
N LYS A 8 -5.93 7.33 -6.81
CA LYS A 8 -4.85 7.13 -7.78
C LYS A 8 -4.57 5.65 -7.96
N ARG A 9 -4.19 5.27 -9.18
CA ARG A 9 -3.98 3.88 -9.59
C ARG A 9 -2.55 3.64 -10.04
N PHE A 10 -1.91 2.62 -9.49
CA PHE A 10 -0.53 2.26 -9.77
C PHE A 10 -0.43 0.79 -10.19
N ALA A 11 0.16 0.53 -11.36
CA ALA A 11 0.52 -0.84 -11.74
C ALA A 11 1.71 -1.31 -10.88
N PHE A 12 1.52 -2.46 -10.20
CA PHE A 12 2.54 -3.04 -9.33
C PHE A 12 3.68 -3.68 -10.16
N GLY A 13 4.91 -3.63 -9.66
CA GLY A 13 6.09 -4.19 -10.34
C GLY A 13 6.79 -3.28 -11.37
N LYS A 14 6.22 -2.11 -11.70
CA LYS A 14 6.93 -1.07 -12.48
C LYS A 14 7.62 -0.09 -11.53
N SER A 15 8.96 -0.03 -11.56
CA SER A 15 9.77 0.76 -10.61
C SER A 15 9.37 2.23 -10.50
N SER A 16 9.06 2.89 -11.61
CA SER A 16 8.62 4.29 -11.63
C SER A 16 7.31 4.51 -10.88
N ASN A 17 6.36 3.58 -11.00
CA ASN A 17 5.03 3.68 -10.37
C ASN A 17 5.11 3.42 -8.87
N VAL A 18 5.97 2.47 -8.46
CA VAL A 18 6.18 2.14 -7.05
C VAL A 18 6.72 3.36 -6.31
N LYS A 19 7.70 4.07 -6.88
CA LYS A 19 8.29 5.27 -6.24
C LYS A 19 7.25 6.38 -5.99
N SER A 20 6.43 6.71 -6.99
CA SER A 20 5.39 7.74 -6.84
C SER A 20 4.36 7.35 -5.77
N MET A 21 3.94 6.09 -5.77
CA MET A 21 2.97 5.56 -4.80
C MET A 21 3.51 5.58 -3.37
N VAL A 22 4.76 5.13 -3.13
CA VAL A 22 5.32 5.12 -1.77
C VAL A 22 5.57 6.53 -1.25
N ASN A 23 5.94 7.49 -2.11
CA ASN A 23 6.10 8.88 -1.70
C ASN A 23 4.78 9.50 -1.23
N GLU A 24 3.67 9.15 -1.89
CA GLU A 24 2.34 9.57 -1.48
C GLU A 24 1.93 8.94 -0.15
N ILE A 25 2.12 7.63 0.00
CA ILE A 25 1.78 6.90 1.23
C ILE A 25 2.59 7.42 2.43
N ASN A 26 3.87 7.74 2.22
CA ASN A 26 4.80 8.19 3.26
C ASN A 26 4.64 9.68 3.61
N GLU A 27 3.74 10.43 2.95
CA GLU A 27 3.54 11.84 3.23
C GLU A 27 3.13 12.02 4.71
N ASP A 28 3.91 12.80 5.46
CA ASP A 28 3.70 12.94 6.90
C ASP A 28 2.32 13.53 7.23
N GLY A 29 1.63 12.92 8.20
CA GLY A 29 0.25 13.26 8.56
C GLY A 29 -0.81 12.72 7.58
N SER A 30 -0.44 11.87 6.63
CA SER A 30 -1.40 11.27 5.70
C SER A 30 -1.97 9.94 6.20
N ASN A 31 -3.23 9.69 5.87
CA ASN A 31 -3.88 8.40 6.04
C ASN A 31 -4.42 7.96 4.68
N HIS A 32 -4.24 6.69 4.33
CA HIS A 32 -4.71 6.15 3.06
C HIS A 32 -5.43 4.82 3.26
N LEU A 33 -6.44 4.58 2.44
CA LEU A 33 -6.91 3.24 2.13
C LEU A 33 -6.23 2.78 0.84
N LEU A 34 -5.70 1.57 0.84
CA LEU A 34 -5.10 0.96 -0.33
C LEU A 34 -5.93 -0.23 -0.78
N SER A 35 -6.36 -0.24 -2.03
CA SER A 35 -7.01 -1.42 -2.62
C SER A 35 -6.00 -2.22 -3.44
N LEU A 36 -5.72 -3.43 -3.00
CA LEU A 36 -4.83 -4.40 -3.61
C LEU A 36 -5.63 -5.26 -4.59
N TYR A 37 -5.39 -5.12 -5.90
CA TYR A 37 -6.06 -5.91 -6.93
C TYR A 37 -5.17 -7.04 -7.45
N PHE A 38 -5.70 -8.25 -7.46
CA PHE A 38 -4.97 -9.45 -7.86
C PHE A 38 -5.26 -9.83 -9.32
N ALA A 39 -4.28 -10.39 -10.01
CA ALA A 39 -4.39 -10.79 -11.42
C ALA A 39 -5.43 -11.90 -11.63
N GLU A 40 -5.62 -12.74 -10.60
CA GLU A 40 -6.61 -13.81 -10.54
C GLU A 40 -8.04 -13.30 -10.27
N GLY A 41 -8.19 -11.99 -10.05
CA GLY A 41 -9.42 -11.35 -9.65
C GLY A 41 -9.53 -11.15 -8.13
N GLY A 42 -10.48 -10.30 -7.74
CA GLY A 42 -10.67 -9.89 -6.35
C GLY A 42 -9.84 -8.66 -5.96
N ALA A 43 -10.25 -8.05 -4.87
CA ALA A 43 -9.58 -6.92 -4.26
C ALA A 43 -9.52 -7.09 -2.74
N HIS A 44 -8.44 -6.61 -2.12
CA HIS A 44 -8.27 -6.57 -0.68
C HIS A 44 -7.90 -5.17 -0.22
N THR A 45 -8.54 -4.67 0.82
CA THR A 45 -8.28 -3.32 1.32
C THR A 45 -7.40 -3.37 2.56
N VAL A 46 -6.33 -2.58 2.53
CA VAL A 46 -5.45 -2.31 3.68
C VAL A 46 -5.45 -0.81 3.98
N ALA A 47 -4.99 -0.43 5.15
CA ALA A 47 -4.91 0.97 5.57
C ALA A 47 -3.47 1.36 5.87
N THR A 48 -3.12 2.63 5.66
CA THR A 48 -1.85 3.20 6.10
C THR A 48 -2.02 4.50 6.86
N SER A 49 -1.15 4.74 7.82
CA SER A 49 -1.03 6.01 8.54
C SER A 49 0.44 6.41 8.63
N ALA A 50 0.77 7.59 8.13
CA ALA A 50 2.12 8.15 8.17
C ALA A 50 2.18 9.30 9.17
N SER A 51 3.10 9.19 10.14
CA SER A 51 3.30 10.22 11.16
C SER A 51 4.69 10.10 11.79
N ASN A 52 5.28 11.24 12.13
CA ASN A 52 6.54 11.34 12.87
C ASN A 52 7.68 10.55 12.20
N GLY A 53 7.73 10.58 10.86
CA GLY A 53 8.77 9.89 10.08
C GLY A 53 8.64 8.36 10.06
N THR A 54 7.48 7.84 10.45
CA THR A 54 7.12 6.41 10.33
C THR A 54 5.83 6.24 9.55
N THR A 55 5.70 5.10 8.89
CA THR A 55 4.48 4.71 8.19
C THR A 55 4.06 3.34 8.71
N THR A 56 2.83 3.26 9.19
CA THR A 56 2.18 2.02 9.63
C THR A 56 1.22 1.55 8.56
N LEU A 57 1.31 0.27 8.18
CA LEU A 57 0.36 -0.43 7.33
C LEU A 57 -0.41 -1.45 8.17
N PHE A 58 -1.73 -1.37 8.12
CA PHE A 58 -2.63 -2.35 8.72
C PHE A 58 -3.29 -3.19 7.62
N ASP A 59 -3.09 -4.49 7.70
CA ASP A 59 -3.75 -5.49 6.87
C ASP A 59 -4.67 -6.36 7.73
N PRO A 60 -5.98 -6.41 7.47
CA PRO A 60 -6.92 -7.27 8.22
C PRO A 60 -6.52 -8.75 8.30
N ASN A 61 -5.79 -9.26 7.31
CA ASN A 61 -5.39 -10.67 7.24
C ASN A 61 -4.05 -10.96 7.94
N TYR A 62 -3.18 -9.95 8.07
CA TYR A 62 -1.79 -10.16 8.47
C TYR A 62 -1.31 -9.28 9.63
N GLY A 63 -2.16 -8.37 10.11
CA GLY A 63 -1.87 -7.49 11.23
C GLY A 63 -1.23 -6.17 10.81
N GLU A 64 -0.46 -5.60 11.73
CA GLU A 64 0.10 -4.26 11.61
C GLU A 64 1.63 -4.30 11.41
N PHE A 65 2.13 -3.46 10.52
CA PHE A 65 3.55 -3.33 10.18
C PHE A 65 3.97 -1.87 10.18
N THR A 66 5.01 -1.51 10.92
CA THR A 66 5.55 -0.15 10.94
C THR A 66 6.97 -0.13 10.39
N VAL A 67 7.22 0.80 9.48
CA VAL A 67 8.54 1.09 8.91
C VAL A 67 8.86 2.58 9.05
N ARG A 68 10.13 2.96 8.87
CA ARG A 68 10.44 4.39 8.68
C ARG A 68 9.80 4.85 7.36
N SER A 69 9.39 6.11 7.28
CA SER A 69 8.83 6.74 6.05
C SER A 69 9.90 6.96 4.97
N ASP A 70 10.77 5.97 4.78
CA ASP A 70 11.76 5.87 3.73
C ASP A 70 11.12 5.11 2.53
N PRO A 71 11.20 5.64 1.30
CA PRO A 71 10.61 5.02 0.12
C PRO A 71 11.02 3.56 -0.10
N ASP A 72 12.28 3.20 0.17
CA ASP A 72 12.79 1.86 -0.07
C ASP A 72 12.27 0.86 0.97
N GLN A 73 12.10 1.29 2.23
CA GLN A 73 11.48 0.47 3.27
C GLN A 73 10.00 0.21 3.00
N MET A 74 9.24 1.23 2.61
CA MET A 74 7.82 1.06 2.29
C MET A 74 7.62 0.20 1.04
N ALA A 75 8.47 0.38 0.00
CA ALA A 75 8.47 -0.48 -1.18
C ALA A 75 8.78 -1.95 -0.82
N SER A 76 9.76 -2.16 0.06
CA SER A 76 10.13 -3.50 0.55
C SER A 76 9.02 -4.16 1.37
N LEU A 77 8.31 -3.39 2.19
CA LEU A 77 7.14 -3.86 2.93
C LEU A 77 6.02 -4.30 1.98
N LEU A 78 5.67 -3.47 1.00
CA LEU A 78 4.64 -3.81 0.00
C LEU A 78 5.03 -5.03 -0.84
N GLN A 79 6.30 -5.17 -1.20
CA GLN A 79 6.80 -6.35 -1.90
C GLN A 79 6.71 -7.61 -1.04
N SER A 80 7.01 -7.50 0.25
CA SER A 80 6.87 -8.61 1.21
C SER A 80 5.41 -9.01 1.39
N LEU A 81 4.50 -8.04 1.46
CA LEU A 81 3.07 -8.28 1.52
C LEU A 81 2.55 -8.97 0.24
N ALA A 82 2.94 -8.47 -0.94
CA ALA A 82 2.61 -9.09 -2.22
C ALA A 82 3.09 -10.55 -2.30
N ASN A 83 4.30 -10.84 -1.79
CA ASN A 83 4.82 -12.21 -1.73
C ASN A 83 4.01 -13.11 -0.78
N ARG A 84 3.45 -12.54 0.29
CA ARG A 84 2.61 -13.27 1.26
C ARG A 84 1.24 -13.63 0.70
N TYR A 85 0.65 -12.74 -0.10
CA TYR A 85 -0.56 -13.06 -0.87
C TYR A 85 -0.28 -14.08 -1.97
N ARG A 86 0.91 -14.02 -2.59
CA ARG A 86 1.29 -14.97 -3.63
C ARG A 86 1.50 -16.39 -3.09
N ASN A 87 2.15 -16.56 -1.94
CA ASN A 87 2.54 -17.88 -1.44
C ASN A 87 1.88 -18.17 -0.08
N PRO A 88 1.09 -19.25 0.07
CA PRO A 88 0.78 -20.30 -0.91
C PRO A 88 -0.48 -20.01 -1.75
N ASN A 89 -1.13 -18.85 -1.60
CA ASN A 89 -2.50 -18.63 -2.10
C ASN A 89 -2.60 -18.35 -3.61
N GLY A 90 -1.49 -18.18 -4.31
CA GLY A 90 -1.43 -17.94 -5.75
C GLY A 90 -1.93 -16.56 -6.19
N GLN A 91 -2.15 -15.61 -5.27
CA GLN A 91 -2.69 -14.30 -5.59
C GLN A 91 -1.56 -13.32 -5.97
N HIS A 92 -1.48 -12.95 -7.24
CA HIS A 92 -0.46 -12.06 -7.77
C HIS A 92 -0.94 -10.62 -7.78
N LEU A 93 -0.31 -9.78 -6.94
CA LEU A 93 -0.63 -8.36 -6.89
C LEU A 93 -0.33 -7.68 -8.22
N SER A 94 -1.33 -7.05 -8.82
CA SER A 94 -1.27 -6.45 -10.16
C SER A 94 -1.38 -4.94 -10.15
N THR A 95 -2.28 -4.41 -9.33
CA THR A 95 -2.57 -2.97 -9.22
C THR A 95 -2.77 -2.64 -7.74
N ILE A 96 -2.29 -1.48 -7.34
CA ILE A 96 -2.64 -0.86 -6.06
C ILE A 96 -3.34 0.46 -6.38
N THR A 97 -4.46 0.74 -5.71
CA THR A 97 -5.00 2.10 -5.65
C THR A 97 -4.73 2.74 -4.31
N THR A 98 -4.59 4.05 -4.28
CA THR A 98 -4.47 4.86 -3.06
C THR A 98 -5.66 5.82 -2.99
N GLN A 99 -6.35 5.83 -1.86
CA GLN A 99 -7.36 6.83 -1.53
C GLN A 99 -6.96 7.52 -0.24
N ARG A 100 -6.65 8.82 -0.31
CA ARG A 100 -6.36 9.61 0.88
C ARG A 100 -7.63 9.85 1.69
N MET A 101 -7.49 9.84 3.01
CA MET A 101 -8.57 10.04 3.98
C MET A 101 -8.25 11.25 4.88
N GLN A 102 -9.27 12.06 5.19
CA GLN A 102 -9.18 13.21 6.12
C GLN A 102 -10.40 13.29 7.05
#